data_AF-A0A6P8ZLH0-F1
#
_entry.id   AF-A0A6P8ZLH0-F1
#
_cell.length_a   1.000
_cell.length_b   1.000
_cell.length_c   1.000
_cell.angle_alpha   90.00
_cell.angle_beta   90.00
_cell.angle_gamma   90.00
#
_symmetry.space_group_name_H-M   'P 1'
#
loop_
_entity.id
_entity.type
_entity.pdbx_description
1 polymer ?
#
loop_
_entity_poly.entity_id
_entity_poly.type
_entity_poly.pdbx_seq_one_letter_code
_entity_poly.pdbx_strand_id
1 'polypeptide(L)'
;MVQRVRHGSRVARGRDWKVVKHGNQDGTPPGPGTVTAVAHGDPIGKGVQVTWDRTGKVHWYSMGCRTRKCELRLLPPELKPHIGADQKLIDVSSMSFQTEMKSIWEFSVRSNLKPCVRTLLGLHCDVDPAWSLTVLQQAAPRLKALQLVSPQQQHLDAALAMPLLEGLCVCNVTGPQLQQVVRMASLRRLELHCPPDAALSDIFTFPGTAAGLRWLRSGLYPLVTALALVRAHADTLEELQLVAASTEPYGCPDLARELQRCGLKKLKKMVILRRDAHDAFCRHDQNTCREQLSQILHIFSERGLSVAVLCSECNLNSEII
;
A
#
# COMPACT_ATOMS: atom_id res chain seq x y z
N MET A 1 4.56 -27.72 -1.80
CA MET A 1 3.83 -28.49 -0.76
C MET A 1 2.34 -28.21 -0.88
N VAL A 2 1.48 -29.22 -0.84
CA VAL A 2 0.02 -29.03 -0.87
C VAL A 2 -0.45 -28.72 0.56
N GLN A 3 -0.94 -27.50 0.80
CA GLN A 3 -1.47 -27.11 2.10
C GLN A 3 -2.81 -27.81 2.34
N ARG A 4 -2.95 -28.52 3.47
CA ARG A 4 -4.18 -29.22 3.83
C ARG A 4 -5.15 -28.27 4.51
N VAL A 5 -6.41 -28.24 4.06
CA VAL A 5 -7.51 -27.54 4.74
C VAL A 5 -7.75 -28.19 6.10
N ARG A 6 -7.93 -27.37 7.15
CA ARG A 6 -8.21 -27.80 8.53
C ARG A 6 -9.32 -26.95 9.12
N HIS A 7 -9.90 -27.37 10.24
CA HIS A 7 -10.76 -26.52 11.05
C HIS A 7 -10.07 -25.17 11.34
N GLY A 8 -10.78 -24.06 11.14
CA GLY A 8 -10.27 -22.70 11.26
C GLY A 8 -9.49 -22.17 10.03
N SER A 9 -9.31 -22.97 8.98
CA SER A 9 -8.72 -22.46 7.73
C SER A 9 -9.61 -21.40 7.08
N ARG A 10 -8.97 -20.38 6.50
CA ARG A 10 -9.62 -19.34 5.70
C ARG A 10 -9.71 -19.79 4.26
N VAL A 11 -10.90 -19.67 3.68
CA VAL A 11 -11.17 -20.11 2.31
C VAL A 11 -11.93 -19.03 1.55
N ALA A 12 -11.74 -19.01 0.24
CA ALA A 12 -12.58 -18.29 -0.71
C ALA A 12 -13.00 -19.23 -1.82
N ARG A 13 -13.95 -18.83 -2.65
CA ARG A 13 -14.30 -19.61 -3.85
C ARG A 13 -13.09 -19.75 -4.78
N GLY A 14 -12.91 -20.96 -5.30
CA GLY A 14 -11.95 -21.23 -6.37
C GLY A 14 -12.38 -20.62 -7.70
N ARG A 15 -11.44 -20.43 -8.63
CA ARG A 15 -11.68 -19.86 -9.96
C ARG A 15 -12.68 -20.67 -10.79
N ASP A 16 -12.73 -21.99 -10.58
CA ASP A 16 -13.56 -22.92 -11.35
C ASP A 16 -14.96 -23.13 -10.76
N TRP A 17 -15.33 -22.36 -9.73
CA TRP A 17 -16.65 -22.43 -9.16
C TRP A 17 -17.69 -21.89 -10.16
N LYS A 18 -18.64 -22.74 -10.55
CA LYS A 18 -19.75 -22.35 -11.42
C LYS A 18 -21.07 -22.41 -10.64
N VAL A 19 -21.89 -21.37 -10.76
CA VAL A 19 -23.24 -21.16 -10.17
C VAL A 19 -24.26 -22.16 -10.73
N VAL A 20 -23.96 -23.46 -10.86
CA VAL A 20 -24.80 -24.27 -11.76
C VAL A 20 -26.07 -24.78 -11.08
N LYS A 21 -26.16 -24.89 -9.74
CA LYS A 21 -27.38 -25.44 -9.10
C LYS A 21 -27.81 -24.88 -7.74
N HIS A 22 -27.00 -24.09 -7.04
CA HIS A 22 -27.26 -23.79 -5.61
C HIS A 22 -27.61 -22.34 -5.26
N GLY A 23 -27.89 -21.47 -6.24
CA GLY A 23 -28.28 -20.07 -5.98
C GLY A 23 -27.20 -19.25 -5.25
N ASN A 24 -27.50 -17.97 -4.96
CA ASN A 24 -26.62 -17.05 -4.22
C ASN A 24 -26.59 -17.37 -2.70
N GLN A 25 -26.21 -18.59 -2.35
CA GLN A 25 -26.29 -19.10 -0.98
C GLN A 25 -25.28 -18.45 -0.01
N ASP A 26 -24.24 -17.80 -0.51
CA ASP A 26 -23.11 -17.20 0.24
C ASP A 26 -22.86 -15.72 -0.13
N GLY A 27 -23.80 -15.08 -0.83
CA GLY A 27 -23.76 -13.67 -1.21
C GLY A 27 -23.09 -13.40 -2.57
N THR A 28 -23.33 -12.20 -3.12
CA THR A 28 -22.77 -11.78 -4.42
C THR A 28 -21.96 -10.49 -4.27
N PRO A 29 -20.63 -10.51 -4.47
CA PRO A 29 -19.78 -11.70 -4.52
C PRO A 29 -19.67 -12.38 -3.14
N PRO A 30 -19.33 -13.68 -3.11
CA PRO A 30 -19.05 -14.39 -1.87
C PRO A 30 -17.75 -13.85 -1.27
N GLY A 31 -17.83 -13.34 -0.05
CA GLY A 31 -16.65 -12.94 0.72
C GLY A 31 -15.81 -14.15 1.16
N PRO A 32 -14.77 -13.97 1.98
CA PRO A 32 -14.07 -15.07 2.62
C PRO A 32 -14.96 -15.84 3.62
N GLY A 33 -14.56 -17.06 3.94
CA GLY A 33 -15.24 -17.91 4.92
C GLY A 33 -14.25 -18.72 5.77
N THR A 34 -14.76 -19.24 6.88
CA THR A 34 -14.00 -20.03 7.85
C THR A 34 -14.48 -21.46 7.88
N VAL A 35 -13.55 -22.42 7.79
CA VAL A 35 -13.87 -23.85 7.89
C VAL A 35 -14.24 -24.20 9.33
N THR A 36 -15.49 -24.58 9.57
CA THR A 36 -16.03 -24.91 10.91
C THR A 36 -16.13 -26.40 11.17
N ALA A 37 -16.07 -27.24 10.13
CA ALA A 37 -15.97 -28.69 10.29
C ALA A 37 -15.23 -29.31 9.09
N VAL A 38 -14.53 -30.40 9.34
CA VAL A 38 -13.89 -31.21 8.29
C VAL A 38 -14.37 -32.65 8.46
N ALA A 39 -15.09 -33.16 7.47
CA ALA A 39 -15.57 -34.55 7.48
C ALA A 39 -14.51 -35.46 6.85
N HIS A 40 -14.04 -36.43 7.64
CA HIS A 40 -13.13 -37.48 7.20
C HIS A 40 -13.90 -38.80 7.08
N GLY A 41 -14.68 -38.96 6.01
CA GLY A 41 -15.50 -40.15 5.74
C GLY A 41 -15.13 -40.89 4.44
N ASP A 42 -15.55 -42.16 4.37
CA ASP A 42 -15.41 -43.12 3.26
C ASP A 42 -16.11 -42.62 1.96
N PRO A 43 -16.01 -43.29 0.78
CA PRO A 43 -15.58 -42.73 -0.51
C PRO A 43 -16.50 -41.66 -1.16
N ILE A 44 -17.63 -41.34 -0.53
CA ILE A 44 -18.69 -40.45 -1.00
C ILE A 44 -18.69 -39.09 -0.27
N GLY A 45 -17.99 -38.94 0.88
CA GLY A 45 -18.25 -37.82 1.78
C GLY A 45 -17.05 -37.01 2.30
N LYS A 46 -15.97 -36.81 1.53
CA LYS A 46 -14.92 -35.86 1.93
C LYS A 46 -15.39 -34.44 1.68
N GLY A 47 -15.63 -33.68 2.74
CA GLY A 47 -16.11 -32.31 2.64
C GLY A 47 -15.68 -31.43 3.79
N VAL A 48 -15.83 -30.12 3.58
CA VAL A 48 -15.60 -29.09 4.59
C VAL A 48 -16.86 -28.25 4.75
N GLN A 49 -17.23 -27.99 5.99
CA GLN A 49 -18.26 -27.04 6.33
C GLN A 49 -17.62 -25.66 6.46
N VAL A 50 -18.17 -24.66 5.78
CA VAL A 50 -17.67 -23.28 5.78
C VAL A 50 -18.77 -22.35 6.24
N THR A 51 -18.45 -21.49 7.21
CA THR A 51 -19.27 -20.34 7.58
C THR A 51 -18.75 -19.10 6.86
N TRP A 52 -19.60 -18.45 6.07
CA TRP A 52 -19.20 -17.28 5.27
C TRP A 52 -19.34 -15.99 6.06
N ASP A 53 -18.28 -15.20 6.11
CA ASP A 53 -18.19 -14.01 6.98
C ASP A 53 -19.30 -13.00 6.68
N ARG A 54 -19.61 -12.78 5.40
CA ARG A 54 -20.58 -11.78 4.96
C ARG A 54 -22.03 -12.14 5.31
N THR A 55 -22.36 -13.42 5.35
CA THR A 55 -23.76 -13.87 5.46
C THR A 55 -24.06 -14.64 6.73
N GLY A 56 -23.04 -15.08 7.46
CA GLY A 56 -23.16 -16.04 8.57
C GLY A 56 -23.68 -17.41 8.16
N LYS A 57 -23.97 -17.64 6.88
CA LYS A 57 -24.52 -18.91 6.39
C LYS A 57 -23.46 -19.98 6.36
N VAL A 58 -23.89 -21.20 6.70
CA VAL A 58 -23.05 -22.38 6.81
C VAL A 58 -23.37 -23.32 5.67
N HIS A 59 -22.35 -23.68 4.88
CA HIS A 59 -22.50 -24.56 3.71
C HIS A 59 -21.45 -25.66 3.70
N TRP A 60 -21.82 -26.82 3.14
CA TRP A 60 -20.92 -27.95 2.95
C TRP A 60 -20.36 -27.96 1.52
N TYR A 61 -19.05 -28.11 1.41
CA TYR A 61 -18.31 -28.16 0.15
C TYR A 61 -17.60 -29.49 0.02
N SER A 62 -17.60 -30.03 -1.20
CA SER A 62 -16.96 -31.31 -1.48
C SER A 62 -15.49 -31.11 -1.81
N MET A 63 -14.61 -31.82 -1.10
CA MET A 63 -13.16 -31.76 -1.28
C MET A 63 -12.67 -33.04 -1.95
N GLY A 64 -12.68 -33.07 -3.29
CA GLY A 64 -12.36 -34.29 -4.05
C GLY A 64 -11.60 -34.03 -5.35
N CYS A 65 -10.55 -34.82 -5.61
CA CYS A 65 -9.76 -34.74 -6.84
C CYS A 65 -10.48 -35.26 -8.10
N ARG A 66 -11.61 -35.97 -7.94
CA ARG A 66 -12.28 -36.71 -9.03
C ARG A 66 -12.70 -35.84 -10.20
N THR A 67 -12.95 -34.55 -9.97
CA THR A 67 -13.45 -33.62 -11.02
C THR A 67 -12.43 -32.57 -11.45
N ARG A 68 -11.20 -32.57 -10.91
CA ARG A 68 -10.22 -31.46 -11.01
C ARG A 68 -10.74 -30.07 -10.59
N LYS A 69 -11.96 -29.98 -10.05
CA LYS A 69 -12.57 -28.71 -9.65
C LYS A 69 -12.27 -28.45 -8.18
N CYS A 70 -11.58 -27.34 -7.90
CA CYS A 70 -11.40 -26.86 -6.54
C CYS A 70 -12.52 -25.88 -6.21
N GLU A 71 -13.57 -26.33 -5.51
CA GLU A 71 -14.69 -25.46 -5.11
C GLU A 71 -14.21 -24.31 -4.19
N LEU A 72 -13.19 -24.59 -3.38
CA LEU A 72 -12.58 -23.66 -2.44
C LEU A 72 -11.08 -23.53 -2.72
N ARG A 73 -10.57 -22.30 -2.63
CA ARG A 73 -9.14 -22.01 -2.51
C ARG A 73 -8.84 -21.67 -1.06
N LEU A 74 -7.75 -22.22 -0.53
CA LEU A 74 -7.17 -21.72 0.71
C LEU A 74 -6.75 -20.28 0.46
N LEU A 75 -7.24 -19.38 1.29
CA LEU A 75 -6.59 -18.10 1.44
C LEU A 75 -5.27 -18.38 2.17
N PRO A 76 -4.23 -17.55 1.96
CA PRO A 76 -3.12 -17.49 2.90
C PRO A 76 -3.71 -17.47 4.30
N PRO A 77 -3.08 -18.09 5.32
CA PRO A 77 -3.51 -17.87 6.69
C PRO A 77 -3.53 -16.36 6.87
N GLU A 78 -4.74 -15.77 6.80
CA GLU A 78 -4.91 -14.38 7.10
C GLU A 78 -4.34 -14.26 8.49
N LEU A 79 -3.44 -13.31 8.65
CA LEU A 79 -3.18 -12.71 9.94
C LEU A 79 -4.56 -12.62 10.58
N LYS A 80 -4.85 -13.50 11.56
CA LYS A 80 -5.85 -13.17 12.57
C LYS A 80 -5.53 -11.71 12.92
N PRO A 81 -6.50 -10.81 13.17
CA PRO A 81 -6.15 -9.58 13.87
C PRO A 81 -5.39 -10.07 15.09
N HIS A 82 -4.07 -9.99 15.02
CA HIS A 82 -3.18 -10.57 15.98
C HIS A 82 -3.25 -9.51 17.05
N ILE A 83 -4.27 -9.60 17.88
CA ILE A 83 -4.25 -9.06 19.21
C ILE A 83 -3.30 -9.98 20.02
N GLY A 84 -2.09 -10.18 19.49
CA GLY A 84 -1.00 -10.96 20.03
C GLY A 84 0.12 -10.00 20.39
N ALA A 85 0.90 -10.36 21.40
CA ALA A 85 1.72 -9.51 22.27
C ALA A 85 2.73 -8.52 21.64
N ASP A 86 2.81 -8.37 20.31
CA ASP A 86 3.69 -7.44 19.62
C ASP A 86 2.94 -6.59 18.56
N GLN A 87 1.78 -6.02 18.96
CA GLN A 87 0.91 -5.13 18.16
C GLN A 87 1.56 -3.77 17.86
N LYS A 88 2.68 -3.78 17.15
CA LYS A 88 3.29 -2.55 16.63
C LYS A 88 2.62 -2.10 15.34
N LEU A 89 1.93 -2.98 14.62
CA LEU A 89 1.26 -2.68 13.35
C LEU A 89 -0.23 -3.04 13.41
N ILE A 90 -1.08 -2.09 13.04
CA ILE A 90 -2.52 -2.31 12.85
C ILE A 90 -2.89 -1.83 11.44
N ASP A 91 -3.54 -2.71 10.69
CA ASP A 91 -4.17 -2.37 9.42
C ASP A 91 -5.67 -2.13 9.65
N VAL A 92 -6.11 -0.91 9.38
CA VAL A 92 -7.49 -0.46 9.58
C VAL A 92 -8.25 -0.26 8.26
N SER A 93 -7.71 -0.77 7.15
CA SER A 93 -8.35 -0.69 5.83
C SER A 93 -9.79 -1.21 5.87
N SER A 94 -9.98 -2.44 6.34
CA SER A 94 -11.31 -3.05 6.47
C SER A 94 -12.18 -2.37 7.53
N MET A 95 -11.56 -1.83 8.59
CA MET A 95 -12.28 -1.19 9.70
C MET A 95 -12.94 0.12 9.27
N SER A 96 -12.31 0.84 8.32
CA SER A 96 -12.84 2.09 7.81
C SER A 96 -14.22 1.92 7.15
N PHE A 97 -14.48 0.76 6.54
CA PHE A 97 -15.72 0.47 5.81
C PHE A 97 -16.79 -0.29 6.61
N GLN A 98 -16.45 -0.87 7.77
CA GLN A 98 -17.33 -1.79 8.49
C GLN A 98 -17.68 -1.26 9.89
N THR A 99 -18.95 -0.94 10.12
CA THR A 99 -19.44 -0.41 11.40
C THR A 99 -19.14 -1.34 12.58
N GLU A 100 -19.25 -2.65 12.40
CA GLU A 100 -18.95 -3.62 13.46
C GLU A 100 -17.48 -3.57 13.89
N MET A 101 -16.57 -3.39 12.94
CA MET A 101 -15.13 -3.31 13.20
C MET A 101 -14.76 -2.00 13.89
N LYS A 102 -15.46 -0.89 13.61
CA LYS A 102 -15.26 0.38 14.33
C LYS A 102 -15.53 0.22 15.82
N SER A 103 -16.59 -0.50 16.19
CA SER A 103 -16.92 -0.81 17.59
C SER A 103 -15.81 -1.60 18.30
N ILE A 104 -15.08 -2.46 17.58
CA ILE A 104 -13.93 -3.18 18.14
C ILE A 104 -12.81 -2.21 18.51
N TRP A 105 -12.50 -1.24 17.64
CA TRP A 105 -11.51 -0.20 17.96
C TRP A 105 -11.91 0.60 19.20
N GLU A 106 -13.16 1.08 19.25
CA GLU A 106 -13.68 1.83 20.38
C GLU A 106 -13.60 1.03 21.69
N PHE A 107 -13.96 -0.26 21.63
CA PHE A 107 -13.87 -1.16 22.77
C PHE A 107 -12.42 -1.35 23.24
N SER A 108 -11.47 -1.58 22.31
CA SER A 108 -10.05 -1.73 22.64
C SER A 108 -9.49 -0.47 23.29
N VAL A 109 -9.86 0.71 22.79
CA VAL A 109 -9.42 1.99 23.37
C VAL A 109 -10.03 2.23 24.75
N ARG A 110 -11.34 2.02 24.92
CA ARG A 110 -12.02 2.18 26.22
C ARG A 110 -11.49 1.23 27.29
N SER A 111 -11.09 0.03 26.90
CA SER A 111 -10.60 -1.00 27.83
C SER A 111 -9.19 -0.72 28.37
N ASN A 112 -8.57 0.44 28.06
CA ASN A 112 -7.18 0.77 28.40
C ASN A 112 -6.15 -0.28 27.95
N LEU A 113 -6.55 -1.19 27.07
CA LEU A 113 -5.67 -2.02 26.27
C LEU A 113 -5.05 -1.13 25.19
N LYS A 114 -4.46 0.01 25.58
CA LYS A 114 -3.90 1.00 24.68
C LYS A 114 -2.92 0.25 23.79
N PRO A 115 -3.29 -0.01 22.53
CA PRO A 115 -2.46 -0.84 21.71
C PRO A 115 -1.15 -0.06 21.52
N CYS A 116 -0.01 -0.73 21.64
CA CYS A 116 1.31 -0.14 21.42
C CYS A 116 1.54 0.09 19.92
N VAL A 117 0.57 0.71 19.24
CA VAL A 117 0.54 0.94 17.80
C VAL A 117 1.67 1.89 17.47
N ARG A 118 2.61 1.39 16.67
CA ARG A 118 3.69 2.18 16.07
C ARG A 118 3.44 2.42 14.60
N THR A 119 2.62 1.59 13.95
CA THR A 119 2.30 1.64 12.54
C THR A 119 0.80 1.48 12.35
N LEU A 120 0.17 2.46 11.72
CA LEU A 120 -1.25 2.41 11.34
C LEU A 120 -1.36 2.43 9.81
N LEU A 121 -1.95 1.40 9.22
CA LEU A 121 -2.06 1.25 7.77
C LEU A 121 -3.51 1.39 7.27
N GLY A 122 -3.66 1.94 6.07
CA GLY A 122 -4.92 1.97 5.33
C GLY A 122 -6.08 2.72 5.99
N LEU A 123 -5.83 3.81 6.71
CA LEU A 123 -6.93 4.60 7.27
C LEU A 123 -7.63 5.43 6.18
N HIS A 124 -8.83 5.00 5.76
CA HIS A 124 -9.65 5.74 4.79
C HIS A 124 -10.40 6.88 5.48
N CYS A 125 -9.96 8.11 5.24
CA CYS A 125 -10.40 9.30 5.96
C CYS A 125 -11.67 9.94 5.36
N ASP A 126 -12.04 9.55 4.15
CA ASP A 126 -13.22 10.03 3.41
C ASP A 126 -14.50 9.26 3.76
N VAL A 127 -14.36 8.00 4.19
CA VAL A 127 -15.50 7.13 4.52
C VAL A 127 -16.21 7.56 5.80
N ASP A 128 -15.45 7.94 6.83
CA ASP A 128 -15.96 8.47 8.09
C ASP A 128 -14.92 9.40 8.74
N PRO A 129 -14.93 10.69 8.34
CA PRO A 129 -13.92 11.66 8.76
C PRO A 129 -13.83 11.84 10.28
N ALA A 130 -14.95 11.72 10.99
CA ALA A 130 -15.00 11.91 12.44
C ALA A 130 -14.36 10.71 13.16
N TRP A 131 -14.67 9.49 12.71
CA TRP A 131 -14.06 8.28 13.25
C TRP A 131 -12.57 8.22 12.94
N SER A 132 -12.14 8.49 11.70
CA SER A 132 -10.71 8.48 11.34
C SER A 132 -9.91 9.51 12.13
N LEU A 133 -10.45 10.72 12.33
CA LEU A 133 -9.80 11.72 13.17
C LEU A 133 -9.66 11.25 14.62
N THR A 134 -10.70 10.61 15.17
CA THR A 134 -10.68 10.03 16.53
C THR A 134 -9.60 8.95 16.65
N VAL A 135 -9.50 8.06 15.67
CA VAL A 135 -8.44 7.02 15.60
C VAL A 135 -7.06 7.66 15.62
N LEU A 136 -6.82 8.71 14.81
CA LEU A 136 -5.54 9.40 14.77
C LEU A 136 -5.19 10.06 16.09
N GLN A 137 -6.13 10.78 16.71
CA GLN A 137 -5.91 11.46 17.99
C GLN A 137 -5.57 10.47 19.12
N GLN A 138 -6.19 9.29 19.11
CA GLN A 138 -5.95 8.25 20.11
C GLN A 138 -4.60 7.55 19.91
N ALA A 139 -4.17 7.37 18.66
CA ALA A 139 -2.91 6.71 18.32
C ALA A 139 -1.69 7.66 18.29
N ALA A 140 -1.92 8.97 18.14
CA ALA A 140 -0.91 10.01 17.89
C ALA A 140 0.38 9.94 18.73
N PRO A 141 0.35 9.73 20.06
CA PRO A 141 1.56 9.86 20.88
C PRO A 141 2.64 8.80 20.63
N ARG A 142 2.33 7.72 19.92
CA ARG A 142 3.21 6.55 19.77
C ARG A 142 3.45 6.12 18.33
N LEU A 143 2.71 6.71 17.38
CA LEU A 143 2.84 6.38 15.97
C LEU A 143 4.20 6.84 15.41
N LYS A 144 4.86 5.90 14.75
CA LYS A 144 6.09 6.11 13.97
C LYS A 144 5.84 6.05 12.47
N ALA A 145 4.86 5.29 12.04
CA ALA A 145 4.47 5.15 10.64
C ALA A 145 2.94 5.24 10.49
N LEU A 146 2.50 5.96 9.45
CA LEU A 146 1.09 6.19 9.18
C LEU A 146 0.82 6.12 7.68
N GLN A 147 -0.27 5.44 7.30
CA GLN A 147 -0.82 5.50 5.95
C GLN A 147 -2.25 6.05 6.00
N LEU A 148 -2.47 7.13 5.26
CA LEU A 148 -3.75 7.80 5.10
C LEU A 148 -4.23 7.66 3.65
N VAL A 149 -5.50 7.31 3.47
CA VAL A 149 -6.15 7.29 2.16
C VAL A 149 -7.21 8.40 2.13
N SER A 150 -7.12 9.28 1.14
CA SER A 150 -8.03 10.43 0.97
C SER A 150 -8.15 11.31 2.23
N PRO A 151 -7.04 11.74 2.88
CA PRO A 151 -7.15 12.57 4.07
C PRO A 151 -7.82 13.91 3.79
N GLN A 152 -8.46 14.48 4.81
CA GLN A 152 -8.84 15.89 4.85
C GLN A 152 -7.78 16.70 5.63
N GLN A 153 -7.84 18.03 5.55
CA GLN A 153 -6.93 18.95 6.22
C GLN A 153 -6.72 18.61 7.71
N GLN A 154 -7.81 18.41 8.46
CA GLN A 154 -7.77 18.07 9.89
C GLN A 154 -7.00 16.78 10.23
N HIS A 155 -6.97 15.81 9.30
CA HIS A 155 -6.23 14.56 9.50
C HIS A 155 -4.72 14.77 9.38
N LEU A 156 -4.31 15.64 8.45
CA LEU A 156 -2.91 16.03 8.28
C LEU A 156 -2.45 16.95 9.42
N ASP A 157 -3.33 17.82 9.92
CA ASP A 157 -3.06 18.62 11.13
C ASP A 157 -2.81 17.71 12.33
N ALA A 158 -3.64 16.68 12.51
CA ALA A 158 -3.45 15.67 13.55
C ALA A 158 -2.13 14.88 13.37
N ALA A 159 -1.79 14.51 12.13
CA ALA A 159 -0.52 13.84 11.82
C ALA A 159 0.70 14.75 12.06
N LEU A 160 0.60 16.06 11.77
CA LEU A 160 1.66 17.04 12.00
C LEU A 160 1.94 17.22 13.50
N ALA A 161 0.92 17.06 14.34
CA ALA A 161 1.05 17.10 15.78
C ALA A 161 1.66 15.81 16.39
N MET A 162 1.96 14.78 15.59
CA MET A 162 2.53 13.52 16.09
C MET A 162 4.06 13.63 16.25
N PRO A 163 4.60 13.67 17.48
CA PRO A 163 6.01 13.99 17.72
C PRO A 163 6.98 12.87 17.30
N LEU A 164 6.49 11.64 17.14
CA LEU A 164 7.30 10.46 16.80
C LEU A 164 7.10 9.98 15.37
N LEU A 165 6.32 10.70 14.55
CA LEU A 165 6.01 10.28 13.19
C LEU A 165 7.24 10.45 12.30
N GLU A 166 7.82 9.32 11.90
CA GLU A 166 9.02 9.23 11.06
C GLU A 166 8.68 8.78 9.63
N GLY A 167 7.54 8.10 9.43
CA GLY A 167 7.09 7.57 8.15
C GLY A 167 5.65 7.95 7.83
N LEU A 168 5.41 8.51 6.65
CA LEU A 168 4.07 8.87 6.20
C LEU A 168 3.83 8.38 4.77
N CYS A 169 2.69 7.72 4.54
CA CYS A 169 2.16 7.39 3.24
C CYS A 169 0.81 8.09 3.07
N VAL A 170 0.67 8.92 2.03
CA VAL A 170 -0.60 9.61 1.72
C VAL A 170 -1.04 9.25 0.32
N CYS A 171 -2.23 8.65 0.24
CA CYS A 171 -2.90 8.39 -1.02
C CYS A 171 -3.98 9.44 -1.28
N ASN A 172 -4.16 9.82 -2.53
CA ASN A 172 -5.09 10.85 -2.99
C ASN A 172 -4.80 12.24 -2.40
N VAL A 173 -3.52 12.62 -2.40
CA VAL A 173 -3.09 13.94 -1.92
C VAL A 173 -3.50 15.05 -2.89
N THR A 174 -3.97 16.17 -2.35
CA THR A 174 -4.26 17.41 -3.12
C THR A 174 -3.12 18.42 -2.99
N GLY A 175 -3.12 19.47 -3.82
CA GLY A 175 -2.10 20.52 -3.79
C GLY A 175 -1.89 21.19 -2.42
N PRO A 176 -2.94 21.70 -1.75
CA PRO A 176 -2.81 22.30 -0.42
C PRO A 176 -2.28 21.32 0.64
N GLN A 177 -2.71 20.05 0.56
CA GLN A 177 -2.26 19.00 1.46
C GLN A 177 -0.79 18.66 1.29
N LEU A 178 -0.30 18.66 0.04
CA LEU A 178 1.11 18.46 -0.26
C LEU A 178 1.98 19.53 0.41
N GLN A 179 1.56 20.80 0.37
CA GLN A 179 2.27 21.89 1.05
C GLN A 179 2.36 21.70 2.57
N GLN A 180 1.38 21.05 3.17
CA GLN A 180 1.43 20.73 4.59
C GLN A 180 2.35 19.55 4.89
N VAL A 181 2.27 18.48 4.10
CA VAL A 181 3.09 17.27 4.32
C VAL A 181 4.58 17.62 4.27
N VAL A 182 5.01 18.50 3.37
CA VAL A 182 6.43 18.92 3.28
C VAL A 182 6.90 19.74 4.49
N ARG A 183 6.00 20.29 5.31
CA ARG A 183 6.35 21.04 6.53
C ARG A 183 6.64 20.12 7.71
N MET A 184 6.40 18.82 7.59
CA MET A 184 6.59 17.84 8.65
C MET A 184 8.09 17.54 8.84
N ALA A 185 8.74 18.29 9.73
CA ALA A 185 10.19 18.26 9.92
C ALA A 185 10.75 16.93 10.47
N SER A 186 9.91 16.04 11.01
CA SER A 186 10.32 14.76 11.59
C SER A 186 10.35 13.61 10.59
N LEU A 187 9.81 13.79 9.37
CA LEU A 187 9.67 12.70 8.40
C LEU A 187 11.03 12.26 7.84
N ARG A 188 11.31 10.96 7.98
CA ARG A 188 12.46 10.28 7.36
C ARG A 188 12.06 9.49 6.11
N ARG A 189 10.80 9.05 6.06
CA ARG A 189 10.21 8.28 4.96
C ARG A 189 8.90 8.92 4.53
N LEU A 190 8.79 9.25 3.25
CA LEU A 190 7.58 9.82 2.67
C LEU A 190 7.17 9.06 1.42
N GLU A 191 5.91 8.68 1.35
CA GLU A 191 5.27 8.06 0.20
C GLU A 191 4.03 8.88 -0.17
N LEU A 192 3.95 9.29 -1.43
CA LEU A 192 2.87 10.12 -1.93
C LEU A 192 2.29 9.51 -3.20
N HIS A 193 0.97 9.39 -3.22
CA HIS A 193 0.19 8.94 -4.37
C HIS A 193 -0.88 9.97 -4.70
N CYS A 194 -0.93 10.39 -5.95
CA CYS A 194 -1.92 11.33 -6.46
C CYS A 194 -2.68 10.64 -7.60
N PRO A 195 -4.03 10.68 -7.62
CA PRO A 195 -4.78 10.16 -8.75
C PRO A 195 -4.40 10.96 -10.01
N PRO A 196 -4.38 10.33 -11.20
CA PRO A 196 -4.02 10.99 -12.45
C PRO A 196 -4.86 12.24 -12.76
N ASP A 197 -6.11 12.23 -12.31
CA ASP A 197 -7.10 13.29 -12.56
C ASP A 197 -7.02 14.44 -11.53
N ALA A 198 -6.22 14.31 -10.47
CA ALA A 198 -6.01 15.40 -9.54
C ALA A 198 -5.08 16.43 -10.17
N ALA A 199 -5.69 17.53 -10.61
CA ALA A 199 -5.00 18.67 -11.19
C ALA A 199 -4.09 19.34 -10.14
N LEU A 200 -2.83 18.88 -10.05
CA LEU A 200 -1.74 19.62 -9.42
C LEU A 200 -1.25 20.67 -10.42
N SER A 201 -2.10 21.67 -10.70
CA SER A 201 -1.86 22.69 -11.73
C SER A 201 -0.79 23.71 -11.35
N ASP A 202 -0.44 23.79 -10.07
CA ASP A 202 0.49 24.81 -9.58
C ASP A 202 1.93 24.33 -9.64
N ILE A 203 2.83 25.21 -10.08
CA ILE A 203 4.27 25.02 -9.88
C ILE A 203 4.54 25.16 -8.39
N PHE A 204 4.69 24.03 -7.71
CA PHE A 204 5.00 24.03 -6.29
C PHE A 204 6.45 24.46 -6.06
N THR A 205 6.62 25.50 -5.26
CA THR A 205 7.90 25.81 -4.61
C THR A 205 7.83 25.27 -3.19
N PHE A 206 8.71 24.32 -2.89
CA PHE A 206 8.81 23.76 -1.55
C PHE A 206 9.92 24.51 -0.81
N PRO A 207 9.68 24.98 0.42
CA PRO A 207 10.75 25.53 1.23
C PRO A 207 11.81 24.44 1.40
N GLY A 208 13.08 24.77 1.20
CA GLY A 208 14.17 23.85 1.49
C GLY A 208 14.08 23.47 2.96
N THR A 209 13.64 22.24 3.24
CA THR A 209 13.49 21.77 4.60
C THR A 209 14.69 20.91 4.96
N ALA A 210 15.40 21.30 6.01
CA ALA A 210 16.50 20.53 6.58
C ALA A 210 16.03 19.23 7.29
N ALA A 211 14.79 18.79 7.05
CA ALA A 211 14.05 17.76 7.77
C ALA A 211 14.66 16.34 7.70
N GLY A 212 15.78 16.16 7.00
CA GLY A 212 16.48 14.89 7.01
C GLY A 212 15.68 13.75 6.35
N LEU A 213 14.80 14.06 5.40
CA LEU A 213 14.08 13.06 4.60
C LEU A 213 15.10 12.21 3.84
N ARG A 214 15.10 10.89 4.09
CA ARG A 214 16.08 9.95 3.53
C ARG A 214 15.49 9.05 2.46
N TRP A 215 14.20 8.74 2.55
CA TRP A 215 13.51 7.86 1.61
C TRP A 215 12.27 8.57 1.09
N LEU A 216 12.13 8.65 -0.23
CA LEU A 216 10.97 9.25 -0.90
C LEU A 216 10.46 8.31 -1.98
N ARG A 217 9.16 8.03 -1.96
CA ARG A 217 8.42 7.48 -3.10
C ARG A 217 7.36 8.47 -3.55
N SER A 218 7.37 8.82 -4.83
CA SER A 218 6.45 9.81 -5.40
C SER A 218 5.78 9.26 -6.65
N GLY A 219 4.48 9.00 -6.53
CA GLY A 219 3.52 8.81 -7.62
C GLY A 219 2.75 10.09 -7.92
N LEU A 220 3.42 11.25 -7.85
CA LEU A 220 2.82 12.55 -8.16
C LEU A 220 2.89 12.81 -9.68
N TYR A 221 1.74 13.15 -10.26
CA TYR A 221 1.63 13.67 -11.62
C TYR A 221 1.03 15.08 -11.57
N PRO A 222 1.58 16.06 -12.33
CA PRO A 222 2.68 15.92 -13.28
C PRO A 222 4.05 15.72 -12.59
N LEU A 223 4.98 15.04 -13.29
CA LEU A 223 6.30 14.68 -12.76
C LEU A 223 7.13 15.89 -12.30
N VAL A 224 6.87 17.07 -12.86
CA VAL A 224 7.49 18.33 -12.43
C VAL A 224 7.28 18.60 -10.93
N THR A 225 6.11 18.23 -10.39
CA THR A 225 5.80 18.39 -8.95
C THR A 225 6.61 17.41 -8.10
N ALA A 226 6.73 16.16 -8.56
CA ALA A 226 7.61 15.17 -7.92
C ALA A 226 9.07 15.66 -7.89
N LEU A 227 9.57 16.18 -9.00
CA LEU A 227 10.94 16.68 -9.13
C LEU A 227 11.20 17.94 -8.29
N ALA A 228 10.21 18.83 -8.16
CA ALA A 228 10.29 19.96 -7.23
C ALA A 228 10.44 19.47 -5.78
N LEU A 229 9.72 18.42 -5.38
CA LEU A 229 9.86 17.81 -4.05
C LEU A 229 11.24 17.16 -3.88
N VAL A 230 11.73 16.45 -4.90
CA VAL A 230 13.08 15.87 -4.91
C VAL A 230 14.16 16.94 -4.74
N ARG A 231 14.05 18.08 -5.44
CA ARG A 231 14.95 19.24 -5.28
C ARG A 231 14.99 19.77 -3.86
N ALA A 232 13.83 19.89 -3.22
CA ALA A 232 13.71 20.42 -1.86
C ALA A 232 14.45 19.58 -0.81
N HIS A 233 14.68 18.29 -1.10
CA HIS A 233 15.33 17.33 -0.20
C HIS A 233 16.63 16.74 -0.78
N ALA A 234 17.21 17.36 -1.80
CA ALA A 234 18.34 16.80 -2.55
C ALA A 234 19.60 16.52 -1.71
N ASP A 235 19.79 17.26 -0.62
CA ASP A 235 20.94 17.16 0.28
C ASP A 235 20.79 16.07 1.36
N THR A 236 19.59 15.51 1.54
CA THR A 236 19.30 14.50 2.56
C THR A 236 18.83 13.17 1.99
N LEU A 237 18.30 13.16 0.77
CA LEU A 237 17.70 11.98 0.17
C LEU A 237 18.73 10.91 -0.16
N GLU A 238 18.52 9.70 0.38
CA GLU A 238 19.37 8.52 0.19
C GLU A 238 18.73 7.50 -0.77
N GLU A 239 17.40 7.39 -0.77
CA GLU A 239 16.64 6.53 -1.68
C GLU A 239 15.47 7.29 -2.31
N LEU A 240 15.36 7.17 -3.63
CA LEU A 240 14.32 7.80 -4.44
C LEU A 240 13.58 6.74 -5.25
N GLN A 241 12.26 6.73 -5.15
CA GLN A 241 11.39 5.93 -6.01
C GLN A 241 10.43 6.86 -6.76
N LEU A 242 10.46 6.84 -8.08
CA LEU A 242 9.60 7.66 -8.94
C LEU A 242 8.71 6.79 -9.80
N VAL A 243 7.42 7.06 -9.79
CA VAL A 243 6.52 6.53 -10.81
C VAL A 243 6.72 7.34 -12.08
N ALA A 244 7.18 6.68 -13.15
CA ALA A 244 7.43 7.32 -14.43
C ALA A 244 7.28 6.31 -15.56
N ALA A 245 6.56 6.67 -16.62
CA ALA A 245 6.47 5.83 -17.82
C ALA A 245 7.76 5.96 -18.64
N SER A 246 8.07 4.94 -19.46
CA SER A 246 9.17 5.05 -20.42
C SER A 246 8.75 5.78 -21.70
N THR A 247 7.44 5.90 -21.95
CA THR A 247 6.87 6.50 -23.16
C THR A 247 5.76 7.49 -22.82
N GLU A 248 5.47 8.39 -23.75
CA GLU A 248 4.32 9.31 -23.72
C GLU A 248 2.97 8.61 -23.43
N PRO A 249 1.97 9.34 -22.86
CA PRO A 249 1.98 10.76 -22.49
C PRO A 249 2.54 11.05 -21.09
N TYR A 250 2.88 10.00 -20.34
CA TYR A 250 3.39 10.10 -18.96
C TYR A 250 4.90 9.86 -18.88
N GLY A 251 5.55 9.76 -20.03
CA GLY A 251 6.98 9.63 -20.17
C GLY A 251 7.67 10.94 -19.81
N CYS A 252 8.91 10.84 -19.37
CA CYS A 252 9.77 12.01 -19.22
C CYS A 252 11.08 11.71 -19.94
N PRO A 253 11.19 12.05 -21.24
CA PRO A 253 12.41 11.80 -22.00
C PRO A 253 13.61 12.57 -21.40
N ASP A 254 13.35 13.74 -20.82
CA ASP A 254 14.37 14.56 -20.16
C ASP A 254 14.60 14.22 -18.67
N LEU A 255 14.09 13.08 -18.18
CA LEU A 255 14.17 12.73 -16.74
C LEU A 255 15.61 12.77 -16.21
N ALA A 256 16.58 12.30 -16.98
CA ALA A 256 17.98 12.36 -16.61
C ALA A 256 18.45 13.82 -16.39
N ARG A 257 18.18 14.71 -17.34
CA ARG A 257 18.54 16.13 -17.22
C ARG A 257 17.86 16.80 -16.02
N GLU A 258 16.60 16.46 -15.77
CA GLU A 258 15.87 16.99 -14.61
C GLU A 258 16.42 16.50 -13.26
N LEU A 259 16.82 15.23 -13.16
CA LEU A 259 17.48 14.69 -11.98
C LEU A 259 18.86 15.30 -11.76
N GLN A 260 19.60 15.58 -12.83
CA GLN A 260 20.88 16.29 -12.75
C GLN A 260 20.69 17.67 -12.11
N ARG A 261 19.65 18.41 -12.54
CA ARG A 261 19.25 19.70 -11.95
C ARG A 261 18.79 19.59 -10.50
N CYS A 262 18.36 18.42 -10.05
CA CYS A 262 17.97 18.22 -8.66
C CYS A 262 19.15 18.29 -7.69
N GLY A 263 20.39 18.11 -8.15
CA GLY A 263 21.56 18.31 -7.28
C GLY A 263 21.78 17.22 -6.23
N LEU A 264 21.10 16.07 -6.31
CA LEU A 264 21.12 14.93 -5.38
C LEU A 264 22.54 14.51 -4.96
N LYS A 265 22.97 14.81 -3.72
CA LYS A 265 24.35 14.56 -3.25
C LYS A 265 24.52 13.27 -2.46
N LYS A 266 23.48 12.83 -1.76
CA LYS A 266 23.50 11.66 -0.86
C LYS A 266 22.76 10.44 -1.40
N LEU A 267 22.25 10.54 -2.62
CA LEU A 267 21.46 9.46 -3.21
C LEU A 267 22.34 8.23 -3.41
N LYS A 268 21.87 7.09 -2.92
CA LYS A 268 22.52 5.77 -3.02
C LYS A 268 21.72 4.85 -3.92
N LYS A 269 20.41 5.01 -3.95
CA LYS A 269 19.50 4.14 -4.69
C LYS A 269 18.38 4.94 -5.36
N MET A 270 18.13 4.63 -6.61
CA MET A 270 17.03 5.16 -7.39
C MET A 270 16.24 4.02 -8.02
N VAL A 271 14.92 4.04 -7.89
CA VAL A 271 14.02 3.07 -8.50
C VAL A 271 13.00 3.79 -9.37
N ILE A 272 12.93 3.41 -10.64
CA ILE A 272 11.84 3.79 -11.53
C ILE A 272 10.73 2.76 -11.41
N LEU A 273 9.57 3.18 -10.91
CA LEU A 273 8.38 2.37 -10.76
C LEU A 273 7.58 2.42 -12.06
N ARG A 274 7.42 1.27 -12.71
CA ARG A 274 6.68 1.11 -13.98
C ARG A 274 5.27 0.57 -13.80
N ARG A 275 5.01 -0.08 -12.67
CA ARG A 275 3.68 -0.49 -12.22
C ARG A 275 3.52 -0.10 -10.77
N ASP A 276 2.52 0.72 -10.50
CA ASP A 276 2.00 0.82 -9.14
C ASP A 276 0.75 -0.05 -9.04
N ALA A 277 0.41 -0.49 -7.82
CA ALA A 277 -0.82 -1.23 -7.53
C ALA A 277 -2.08 -0.46 -7.96
N HIS A 278 -1.94 0.85 -8.19
CA HIS A 278 -3.02 1.76 -8.52
C HIS A 278 -2.96 2.33 -9.95
N ASP A 279 -1.85 2.17 -10.67
CA ASP A 279 -1.63 2.86 -11.96
C ASP A 279 -1.48 1.90 -13.13
N ALA A 280 -2.53 1.79 -13.94
CA ALA A 280 -2.53 1.08 -15.22
C ALA A 280 -1.88 1.88 -16.37
N PHE A 281 -1.38 3.10 -16.08
CA PHE A 281 -1.06 4.10 -17.11
C PHE A 281 0.38 4.08 -17.59
N CYS A 282 1.28 3.40 -16.89
CA CYS A 282 2.68 3.33 -17.28
C CYS A 282 2.90 2.23 -18.32
N ARG A 283 3.08 2.63 -19.58
CA ARG A 283 3.62 1.74 -20.61
C ARG A 283 5.12 1.57 -20.38
N HIS A 284 5.56 0.32 -20.45
CA HIS A 284 6.94 -0.08 -20.24
C HIS A 284 7.46 -0.77 -21.49
N ASP A 285 8.34 -0.08 -22.23
CA ASP A 285 9.15 -0.69 -23.28
C ASP A 285 10.54 -1.00 -22.72
N GLN A 286 11.01 -2.23 -22.90
CA GLN A 286 12.24 -2.68 -22.27
C GLN A 286 13.48 -1.98 -22.84
N ASN A 287 13.50 -1.67 -24.14
CA ASN A 287 14.64 -1.02 -24.77
C ASN A 287 14.69 0.47 -24.37
N THR A 288 13.57 1.18 -24.48
CA THR A 288 13.46 2.57 -24.01
C THR A 288 13.75 2.68 -22.51
N CYS A 289 13.33 1.70 -21.71
CA CYS A 289 13.68 1.66 -20.30
C CYS A 289 15.19 1.51 -20.09
N ARG A 290 15.87 0.61 -20.82
CA ARG A 290 17.33 0.44 -20.70
C ARG A 290 18.06 1.71 -21.09
N GLU A 291 17.65 2.39 -22.16
CA GLU A 291 18.20 3.68 -22.58
C GLU A 291 18.03 4.75 -21.50
N GLN A 292 16.81 4.91 -20.98
CA GLN A 292 16.52 5.88 -19.90
C GLN A 292 17.34 5.59 -18.64
N LEU A 293 17.45 4.32 -18.21
CA LEU A 293 18.29 3.94 -17.06
C LEU A 293 19.77 4.24 -17.30
N SER A 294 20.27 4.00 -18.52
CA SER A 294 21.66 4.27 -18.90
C SER A 294 21.97 5.76 -18.86
N GLN A 295 21.06 6.61 -19.35
CA GLN A 295 21.18 8.06 -19.27
C GLN A 295 21.20 8.55 -17.81
N ILE A 296 20.33 8.01 -16.96
CA ILE A 296 20.30 8.35 -15.51
C ILE A 296 21.59 7.87 -14.81
N LEU A 297 22.11 6.70 -15.15
CA LEU A 297 23.36 6.21 -14.58
C LEU A 297 24.56 7.07 -15.01
N HIS A 298 24.57 7.50 -16.27
CA HIS A 298 25.61 8.37 -16.82
C HIS A 298 25.71 9.70 -16.05
N ILE A 299 24.60 10.42 -15.85
CA ILE A 299 24.62 11.71 -15.13
C ILE A 299 25.11 11.60 -13.67
N PHE A 300 24.88 10.47 -13.00
CA PHE A 300 25.36 10.25 -11.64
C PHE A 300 26.85 9.93 -11.65
N SER A 301 27.30 9.16 -12.65
CA SER A 301 28.71 8.81 -12.85
C SER A 301 29.57 10.03 -13.17
N GLU A 302 29.09 10.94 -14.03
CA GLU A 302 29.76 12.22 -14.33
C GLU A 302 29.97 13.10 -13.08
N ARG A 303 29.10 12.95 -12.08
CA ARG A 303 29.19 13.66 -10.79
C ARG A 303 29.99 12.90 -9.74
N GLY A 304 30.58 11.75 -10.08
CA GLY A 304 31.31 10.90 -9.16
C GLY A 304 30.42 10.22 -8.10
N LEU A 305 29.12 10.08 -8.36
CA LEU A 305 28.18 9.44 -7.45
C LEU A 305 27.96 7.97 -7.84
N SER A 306 28.15 7.06 -6.88
CA SER A 306 27.81 5.64 -7.04
C SER A 306 26.35 5.42 -6.61
N VAL A 307 25.44 5.46 -7.60
CA VAL A 307 24.00 5.29 -7.38
C VAL A 307 23.50 4.01 -8.06
N ALA A 308 22.83 3.14 -7.31
CA ALA A 308 22.13 2.00 -7.89
C ALA A 308 20.84 2.47 -8.57
N VAL A 309 20.77 2.39 -9.90
CA VAL A 309 19.60 2.79 -10.69
C VAL A 309 18.86 1.55 -11.16
N LEU A 310 17.62 1.38 -10.71
CA LEU A 310 16.81 0.17 -10.92
C LEU A 310 15.47 0.50 -11.57
N CYS A 311 14.89 -0.47 -12.28
CA CYS A 311 13.52 -0.47 -12.76
C CYS A 311 12.73 -1.58 -12.06
N SER A 312 11.53 -1.25 -11.57
CA SER A 312 10.68 -2.19 -10.84
C SER A 312 10.20 -3.38 -11.68
N GLU A 313 10.27 -3.32 -13.00
CA GLU A 313 9.86 -4.42 -13.89
C GLU A 313 11.06 -5.18 -14.48
N CYS A 314 12.11 -4.48 -14.91
CA CYS A 314 13.28 -5.14 -15.52
C CYS A 314 14.10 -5.92 -14.49
N ASN A 315 14.27 -5.38 -13.28
CA ASN A 315 15.18 -5.95 -12.28
C ASN A 315 14.56 -7.08 -11.43
N LEU A 316 13.23 -7.26 -11.48
CA LEU A 316 12.58 -8.41 -10.83
C LEU A 316 12.97 -9.75 -11.49
N ASN A 317 13.51 -9.72 -12.71
CA ASN A 317 13.91 -10.92 -13.44
C ASN A 317 15.40 -11.26 -13.32
N SER A 318 16.23 -10.38 -12.73
CA SER A 318 17.69 -10.58 -12.68
C SER A 318 18.21 -11.31 -11.44
N GLU A 319 17.37 -11.60 -10.45
CA GLU A 319 17.74 -12.36 -9.23
C GLU A 319 17.28 -13.85 -9.28
N ILE A 320 16.84 -14.35 -10.44
CA ILE A 320 16.39 -15.76 -10.62
C ILE A 320 17.33 -16.53 -11.59
N ILE A 321 18.61 -16.18 -11.68
CA ILE A 321 19.60 -16.95 -12.45
C ILE A 321 20.72 -17.42 -11.53
#